data_AF-A0A5B1QY88-F1
#
_entry.id   AF-A0A5B1QY88-F1
#
_cell.length_a   1.000
_cell.length_b   1.000
_cell.length_c   1.000
_cell.angle_alpha   90.00
_cell.angle_beta   90.00
_cell.angle_gamma   90.00
#
_symmetry.space_group_name_H-M   'P 1'
#
loop_
_entity.id
_entity.type
_entity.pdbx_description
1 polymer ?
#
loop_
_entity_poly.entity_id
_entity_poly.type
_entity_poly.pdbx_seq_one_letter_code
_entity_poly.pdbx_strand_id
1 'polypeptide(L)'
;MPLAKRKVQGRGKQSQAKYRQARRAERRKLHQEDPGVRRNQLLLRSIKSGQTVVLTSFDILRDGRASQSGWQGAEPPEYRRKQIRSRYKSGRIKEDLSRFLPLPYISKSSTLTNKSTQKKCKKGVRGQHFPCILGHYRQSAKVAAPCLTGWHNKHIEDAEFFLQEELVIRLNKFVSSVLCMAFPGVHKRFQECAAWHQKRFHIKARFGSFFNMCINGIFPGHKRVHCLPHSDSKNPISVCALMVYLKPGSKFNHTQRSWLVIWEAGVIIELPPWVLLIYPSSLFFHFNVDISGVFLFSSSFFFS
;
A
#
# COMPACT_ATOMS: atom_id res chain seq x y z
N MET A 1 49.09 -9.33 11.66
CA MET A 1 48.67 -10.65 12.19
C MET A 1 47.29 -11.00 11.63
N PRO A 2 47.07 -12.22 11.09
CA PRO A 2 45.77 -12.63 10.58
C PRO A 2 44.84 -13.11 11.71
N LEU A 3 43.61 -12.60 11.74
CA LEU A 3 42.60 -13.00 12.73
C LEU A 3 42.11 -14.44 12.48
N ALA A 4 42.28 -15.31 13.48
CA ALA A 4 41.85 -16.70 13.42
C ALA A 4 40.31 -16.81 13.29
N LYS A 5 39.85 -17.48 12.23
CA LYS A 5 38.41 -17.72 11.99
C LYS A 5 37.86 -18.68 13.05
N ARG A 6 37.12 -18.17 14.04
CA ARG A 6 36.35 -19.00 14.99
C ARG A 6 35.37 -19.90 14.23
N LYS A 7 35.60 -21.22 14.27
CA LYS A 7 34.64 -22.23 13.81
C LYS A 7 33.38 -22.13 14.67
N VAL A 8 32.26 -21.71 14.08
CA VAL A 8 30.95 -21.75 14.73
C VAL A 8 30.55 -23.22 14.87
N GLN A 9 30.54 -23.75 16.11
CA GLN A 9 30.02 -25.08 16.37
C GLN A 9 28.52 -25.10 16.04
N GLY A 10 28.15 -25.85 15.00
CA GLY A 10 26.75 -26.04 14.63
C GLY A 10 25.99 -26.75 15.75
N ARG A 11 24.94 -26.12 16.27
CA ARG A 11 24.04 -26.73 17.26
C ARG A 11 23.53 -28.07 16.72
N GLY A 12 23.85 -29.16 17.42
CA GLY A 12 23.54 -30.53 16.99
C GLY A 12 22.06 -30.73 16.67
N LYS A 13 21.75 -31.64 15.73
CA LYS A 13 20.39 -31.84 15.17
C LYS A 13 19.30 -32.01 16.25
N GLN A 14 19.62 -32.65 17.38
CA GLN A 14 18.72 -32.78 18.54
C GLN A 14 18.31 -31.45 19.19
N SER A 15 19.22 -30.46 19.26
CA SER A 15 18.93 -29.11 19.79
C SER A 15 17.86 -28.40 18.95
N GLN A 16 17.94 -28.51 17.62
CA GLN A 16 16.92 -27.96 16.73
C GLN A 16 15.59 -28.69 16.86
N ALA A 17 15.59 -30.01 17.04
CA ALA A 17 14.36 -30.80 17.22
C ALA A 17 13.60 -30.37 18.49
N LYS A 18 14.28 -30.29 19.65
CA LYS A 18 13.67 -29.84 20.91
C LYS A 18 13.11 -28.41 20.80
N TYR A 19 13.84 -27.48 20.19
CA TYR A 19 13.36 -26.11 19.95
C TYR A 19 12.11 -26.06 19.06
N ARG A 20 12.06 -26.85 17.98
CA ARG A 20 10.87 -26.96 17.11
C ARG A 20 9.68 -27.56 17.85
N GLN A 21 9.90 -28.52 18.74
CA GLN A 21 8.86 -29.16 19.54
C GLN A 21 8.27 -28.22 20.60
N ALA A 22 9.12 -27.47 21.33
CA ALA A 22 8.70 -26.44 22.27
C ALA A 22 7.84 -25.35 21.57
N ARG A 23 8.31 -24.82 20.43
CA ARG A 23 7.55 -23.84 19.63
C ARG A 23 6.24 -24.39 19.05
N ARG A 24 6.10 -25.71 18.87
CA ARG A 24 4.82 -26.35 18.49
C ARG A 24 3.86 -26.44 19.68
N ALA A 25 4.35 -26.74 20.89
CA ALA A 25 3.53 -26.77 22.10
C ALA A 25 3.02 -25.38 22.50
N GLU A 26 3.89 -24.37 22.46
CA GLU A 26 3.55 -22.96 22.69
C GLU A 26 2.48 -22.46 21.71
N ARG A 27 2.62 -22.78 20.41
CA ARG A 27 1.59 -22.49 19.39
C ARG A 27 0.25 -23.18 19.69
N ARG A 28 0.26 -24.41 20.21
CA ARG A 28 -1.00 -25.11 20.57
C ARG A 28 -1.73 -24.42 21.72
N LYS A 29 -1.02 -23.92 22.74
CA LYS A 29 -1.62 -23.10 23.80
C LYS A 29 -2.22 -21.79 23.27
N LEU A 30 -1.48 -21.07 22.42
CA LEU A 30 -1.98 -19.87 21.72
C LEU A 30 -3.15 -20.11 20.75
N HIS A 31 -3.41 -21.36 20.36
CA HIS A 31 -4.57 -21.74 19.54
C HIS A 31 -5.78 -22.22 20.38
N GLN A 32 -5.63 -22.33 21.70
CA GLN A 32 -6.73 -22.62 22.64
C GLN A 32 -7.31 -21.36 23.30
N GLU A 33 -6.71 -20.18 23.07
CA GLU A 33 -7.29 -18.90 23.50
C GLU A 33 -8.53 -18.55 22.69
N ASP A 34 -9.57 -18.06 23.38
CA ASP A 34 -10.80 -17.53 22.78
C ASP A 34 -10.47 -16.43 21.73
N PRO A 35 -10.93 -16.57 20.47
CA PRO A 35 -10.80 -15.55 19.44
C PRO A 35 -11.23 -14.14 19.87
N GLY A 36 -12.22 -14.02 20.76
CA GLY A 36 -12.68 -12.75 21.33
C GLY A 36 -11.64 -12.10 22.26
N VAL A 37 -11.04 -12.89 23.16
CA VAL A 37 -9.98 -12.41 24.08
C VAL A 37 -8.75 -11.95 23.30
N ARG A 38 -8.31 -12.73 22.31
CA ARG A 38 -7.17 -12.37 21.44
C ARG A 38 -7.46 -11.07 20.66
N ARG A 39 -8.69 -10.87 20.19
CA ARG A 39 -9.11 -9.63 19.50
C ARG A 39 -9.09 -8.41 20.42
N ASN A 40 -9.60 -8.52 21.64
CA ASN A 40 -9.60 -7.42 22.62
C ASN A 40 -8.19 -7.05 23.09
N GLN A 41 -7.30 -8.01 23.34
CA GLN A 41 -5.91 -7.72 23.71
C GLN A 41 -5.15 -6.97 22.61
N LEU A 42 -5.41 -7.29 21.33
CA LEU A 42 -4.82 -6.58 20.19
C LEU A 42 -5.36 -5.15 20.07
N LEU A 43 -6.67 -4.96 20.26
CA LEU A 43 -7.30 -3.64 20.24
C LEU A 43 -6.72 -2.74 21.37
N LEU A 44 -6.64 -3.25 22.60
CA LEU A 44 -6.11 -2.52 23.75
C LEU A 44 -4.63 -2.14 23.57
N ARG A 45 -3.80 -3.02 22.97
CA ARG A 45 -2.40 -2.69 22.63
C ARG A 45 -2.32 -1.65 21.51
N SER A 46 -3.20 -1.70 20.51
CA SER A 46 -3.27 -0.71 19.43
C SER A 46 -3.70 0.67 19.90
N ILE A 47 -4.49 0.77 20.98
CA ILE A 47 -4.95 2.04 21.55
C ILE A 47 -3.89 2.67 22.46
N LYS A 48 -3.15 1.87 23.26
CA LYS A 48 -2.23 2.36 24.31
C LYS A 48 -0.93 2.99 23.81
N SER A 49 -0.74 3.12 22.50
CA SER A 49 0.49 3.64 21.91
C SER A 49 0.19 4.33 20.58
N GLY A 50 0.69 5.54 20.38
CA GLY A 50 0.54 6.30 19.13
C GLY A 50 1.41 5.72 18.01
N GLN A 51 1.10 4.48 17.60
CA GLN A 51 2.10 3.54 17.12
C GLN A 51 2.30 3.56 15.60
N THR A 52 3.54 3.28 15.20
CA THR A 52 3.75 2.47 13.99
C THR A 52 3.11 1.10 14.23
N VAL A 53 1.95 0.85 13.63
CA VAL A 53 1.22 -0.40 13.80
C VAL A 53 1.91 -1.52 13.01
N VAL A 54 2.93 -2.13 13.63
CA VAL A 54 3.40 -3.45 13.19
C VAL A 54 2.39 -4.47 13.69
N LEU A 55 1.51 -4.93 12.78
CA LEU A 55 0.55 -6.00 13.06
C LEU A 55 1.27 -7.31 13.38
N THR A 56 1.59 -7.53 14.66
CA THR A 56 2.13 -8.81 15.16
C THR A 56 1.11 -9.97 15.09
N SER A 57 -0.15 -9.65 14.79
CA SER A 57 -1.29 -10.56 14.68
C SER A 57 -1.67 -10.98 13.26
N PHE A 58 -1.11 -10.32 12.23
CA PHE A 58 -1.34 -10.65 10.84
C PHE A 58 0.01 -10.84 10.13
N ASP A 59 0.49 -12.07 10.15
CA ASP A 59 1.60 -12.51 9.31
C ASP A 59 1.02 -12.96 7.96
N ILE A 60 1.38 -12.31 6.86
CA ILE A 60 0.86 -12.64 5.52
C ILE A 60 1.19 -14.08 5.08
N LEU A 61 2.19 -14.72 5.69
CA LEU A 61 2.54 -16.12 5.46
C LEU A 61 1.72 -17.11 6.30
N ARG A 62 0.97 -16.64 7.30
CA ARG A 62 0.20 -17.48 8.25
C ARG A 62 -1.30 -17.17 8.26
N ASP A 63 -1.63 -15.89 8.36
CA ASP A 63 -2.97 -15.35 8.57
C ASP A 63 -3.53 -14.75 7.27
N GLY A 64 -2.64 -14.24 6.41
CA GLY A 64 -2.96 -14.08 5.01
C GLY A 64 -3.32 -15.45 4.43
N ARG A 65 -4.49 -15.56 3.80
CA ARG A 65 -4.77 -16.69 2.91
C ARG A 65 -3.85 -16.54 1.71
N ALA A 66 -2.60 -17.00 1.81
CA ALA A 66 -1.64 -17.00 0.71
C ALA A 66 -2.35 -17.57 -0.52
N SER A 67 -2.68 -16.68 -1.46
CA SER A 67 -3.97 -16.79 -2.16
C SER A 67 -4.12 -18.13 -2.86
N GLN A 68 -5.22 -18.83 -2.63
CA GLN A 68 -5.59 -20.04 -3.40
C GLN A 68 -5.63 -19.78 -4.92
N SER A 69 -5.64 -18.52 -5.34
CA SER A 69 -5.53 -18.13 -6.74
C SER A 69 -4.11 -18.19 -7.32
N GLY A 70 -3.07 -18.20 -6.48
CA GLY A 70 -1.67 -18.48 -6.87
C GLY A 70 -0.93 -17.38 -7.63
N TRP A 71 -1.43 -16.14 -7.70
CA TRP A 71 -0.95 -15.16 -8.69
C TRP A 71 0.44 -14.55 -8.42
N GLN A 72 0.87 -14.42 -7.17
CA GLN A 72 2.26 -14.02 -6.80
C GLN A 72 2.79 -12.74 -7.51
N GLY A 73 1.91 -11.79 -7.85
CA GLY A 73 2.24 -10.56 -8.59
C GLY A 73 2.08 -10.62 -10.11
N ALA A 74 1.76 -11.78 -10.68
CA ALA A 74 1.17 -11.84 -12.01
C ALA A 74 -0.20 -11.17 -12.00
N GLU A 75 -0.62 -10.61 -13.14
CA GLU A 75 -2.02 -10.20 -13.29
C GLU A 75 -2.93 -11.43 -13.19
N PRO A 76 -4.10 -11.34 -12.53
CA PRO A 76 -5.04 -12.46 -12.52
C PRO A 76 -5.40 -12.89 -13.95
N PRO A 77 -5.69 -14.18 -14.20
CA PRO A 77 -6.20 -14.65 -15.48
C PRO A 77 -7.35 -13.79 -15.99
N GLU A 78 -7.43 -13.56 -17.30
CA GLU A 78 -8.33 -12.54 -17.85
C GLU A 78 -9.80 -12.77 -17.44
N TYR A 79 -10.24 -14.04 -17.37
CA TYR A 79 -11.57 -14.41 -16.89
C TYR A 79 -11.81 -13.98 -15.42
N ARG A 80 -10.81 -14.10 -14.53
CA ARG A 80 -10.88 -13.61 -13.14
C ARG A 80 -10.87 -12.09 -13.08
N ARG A 81 -10.07 -11.41 -13.90
CA ARG A 81 -10.12 -9.94 -14.00
C ARG A 81 -11.48 -9.44 -14.49
N LYS A 82 -12.06 -10.09 -15.51
CA LYS A 82 -13.42 -9.83 -16.01
C LYS A 82 -14.47 -10.08 -14.92
N GLN A 83 -14.38 -11.20 -14.19
CA GLN A 83 -15.27 -11.54 -13.07
C GLN A 83 -15.22 -10.50 -11.94
N ILE A 84 -14.03 -10.17 -11.42
CA ILE A 84 -13.86 -9.21 -10.32
C ILE A 84 -14.30 -7.81 -10.77
N ARG A 85 -13.95 -7.37 -11.99
CA ARG A 85 -14.42 -6.08 -12.54
C ARG A 85 -15.92 -6.03 -12.77
N SER A 86 -16.55 -7.15 -13.14
CA SER A 86 -18.02 -7.24 -13.27
C SER A 86 -18.72 -7.15 -11.92
N ARG A 87 -18.25 -7.89 -10.90
CA ARG A 87 -18.75 -7.79 -9.51
C ARG A 87 -18.50 -6.42 -8.90
N TYR A 88 -17.38 -5.76 -9.22
CA TYR A 88 -17.09 -4.38 -8.84
C TYR A 88 -18.10 -3.39 -9.45
N LYS A 89 -18.32 -3.46 -10.77
CA LYS A 89 -19.27 -2.58 -11.48
C LYS A 89 -20.73 -2.76 -11.04
N SER A 90 -21.14 -3.99 -10.74
CA SER A 90 -22.49 -4.32 -10.27
C SER A 90 -22.70 -4.11 -8.77
N GLY A 91 -21.68 -3.69 -8.01
CA GLY A 91 -21.75 -3.56 -6.55
C GLY A 91 -21.71 -4.89 -5.79
N ARG A 92 -21.89 -6.04 -6.46
CA ARG A 92 -21.83 -7.38 -5.86
C ARG A 92 -20.50 -7.74 -5.21
N ILE A 93 -19.43 -6.99 -5.49
CA ILE A 93 -18.14 -7.09 -4.80
C ILE A 93 -18.27 -6.98 -3.27
N LYS A 94 -19.31 -6.32 -2.75
CA LYS A 94 -19.59 -6.25 -1.30
C LYS A 94 -19.81 -7.63 -0.66
N GLU A 95 -20.38 -8.59 -1.41
CA GLU A 95 -20.55 -10.00 -0.98
C GLU A 95 -19.20 -10.69 -0.74
N ASP A 96 -18.17 -10.32 -1.50
CA ASP A 96 -16.82 -10.87 -1.37
C ASP A 96 -16.09 -10.22 -0.19
N LEU A 97 -16.22 -8.89 -0.08
CA LEU A 97 -15.51 -8.06 0.91
C LEU A 97 -16.02 -8.22 2.34
N SER A 98 -17.24 -8.70 2.56
CA SER A 98 -17.73 -9.05 3.91
C SER A 98 -16.92 -10.17 4.58
N ARG A 99 -16.15 -10.93 3.79
CA ARG A 99 -15.26 -12.02 4.24
C ARG A 99 -13.81 -11.56 4.51
N PHE A 100 -13.50 -10.29 4.22
CA PHE A 100 -12.16 -9.71 4.40
C PHE A 100 -12.03 -9.13 5.81
N LEU A 101 -10.81 -9.10 6.35
CA LEU A 101 -10.54 -8.48 7.65
C LEU A 101 -10.52 -6.94 7.51
N PRO A 102 -11.44 -6.18 8.14
CA PRO A 102 -11.37 -4.73 8.17
C PRO A 102 -10.38 -4.23 9.21
N LEU A 103 -9.56 -3.25 8.83
CA LEU A 103 -8.69 -2.47 9.71
C LEU A 103 -9.16 -1.00 9.75
N PRO A 104 -10.04 -0.61 10.69
CA PRO A 104 -10.62 0.74 10.76
C PRO A 104 -9.71 1.78 11.43
N TYR A 105 -10.02 3.06 11.20
CA TYR A 105 -9.44 4.24 11.85
C TYR A 105 -10.55 5.29 12.14
N ILE A 106 -10.27 6.32 12.95
CA ILE A 106 -11.29 7.22 13.51
C ILE A 106 -10.95 8.71 13.31
N SER A 107 -11.69 9.43 12.44
CA SER A 107 -11.73 10.91 12.21
C SER A 107 -12.85 11.30 11.18
N LYS A 108 -13.07 12.58 10.77
CA LYS A 108 -14.36 13.11 10.18
C LYS A 108 -14.34 14.06 8.92
N SER A 109 -15.41 14.01 8.06
CA SER A 109 -16.07 15.05 7.15
C SER A 109 -15.97 15.04 5.55
N SER A 110 -15.95 16.14 4.76
CA SER A 110 -16.11 16.19 3.25
C SER A 110 -15.45 17.35 2.39
N THR A 111 -15.46 17.23 1.03
CA THR A 111 -14.50 17.75 -0.03
C THR A 111 -14.94 18.85 -1.08
N LEU A 112 -14.14 19.15 -2.15
CA LEU A 112 -14.23 20.29 -3.16
C LEU A 112 -14.02 19.97 -4.70
N THR A 113 -13.94 20.96 -5.63
CA THR A 113 -14.34 20.89 -7.10
C THR A 113 -13.62 21.77 -8.23
N ASN A 114 -13.11 21.24 -9.39
CA ASN A 114 -12.96 21.91 -10.76
C ASN A 114 -13.24 21.04 -12.07
N LYS A 115 -14.14 21.45 -13.00
CA LYS A 115 -14.85 20.60 -14.02
C LYS A 115 -14.13 20.09 -15.29
N SER A 116 -13.21 20.83 -15.94
CA SER A 116 -12.81 20.52 -17.34
C SER A 116 -12.09 19.17 -17.50
N THR A 117 -11.24 18.83 -16.54
CA THR A 117 -10.36 17.65 -16.60
C THR A 117 -11.12 16.31 -16.41
N GLN A 118 -12.38 16.35 -15.94
CA GLN A 118 -13.29 15.18 -15.87
C GLN A 118 -13.39 14.41 -17.19
N LYS A 119 -13.54 15.16 -18.29
CA LYS A 119 -13.95 14.61 -19.60
C LYS A 119 -12.91 13.65 -20.16
N LYS A 120 -11.62 13.88 -19.86
CA LYS A 120 -10.48 13.06 -20.32
C LYS A 120 -10.37 11.73 -19.56
N CYS A 121 -10.73 11.70 -18.28
CA CYS A 121 -10.48 10.52 -17.43
C CYS A 121 -11.63 9.51 -17.35
N LYS A 122 -12.82 9.82 -17.89
CA LYS A 122 -14.01 8.94 -17.81
C LYS A 122 -13.81 7.50 -18.31
N LYS A 123 -12.82 7.25 -19.20
CA LYS A 123 -12.57 5.95 -19.85
C LYS A 123 -11.27 5.24 -19.38
N GLY A 124 -10.53 5.80 -18.43
CA GLY A 124 -9.22 5.25 -18.02
C GLY A 124 -9.31 3.92 -17.24
N VAL A 125 -8.32 3.03 -17.38
CA VAL A 125 -8.22 1.79 -16.58
C VAL A 125 -8.02 2.06 -15.09
N ARG A 126 -7.46 3.22 -14.73
CA ARG A 126 -7.39 3.71 -13.36
C ARG A 126 -8.70 4.38 -12.89
N GLY A 127 -9.77 4.37 -13.69
CA GLY A 127 -11.06 4.95 -13.31
C GLY A 127 -11.14 6.47 -13.46
N GLN A 128 -12.23 7.05 -12.97
CA GLN A 128 -12.63 8.43 -13.30
C GLN A 128 -12.01 9.47 -12.35
N HIS A 129 -10.69 9.55 -12.31
CA HIS A 129 -9.93 10.51 -11.49
C HIS A 129 -8.74 11.07 -12.28
N PHE A 130 -8.00 12.04 -11.75
CA PHE A 130 -6.80 12.62 -12.40
C PHE A 130 -5.52 11.88 -11.97
N PRO A 131 -4.95 10.96 -12.79
CA PRO A 131 -3.61 10.47 -12.54
C PRO A 131 -2.58 11.45 -13.12
N CYS A 132 -1.95 12.24 -12.27
CA CYS A 132 -0.70 12.92 -12.60
C CYS A 132 0.46 12.03 -12.15
N ILE A 133 1.35 11.66 -13.06
CA ILE A 133 2.57 10.91 -12.74
C ILE A 133 3.75 11.81 -13.05
N LEU A 134 4.47 12.23 -12.01
CA LEU A 134 5.67 13.06 -12.08
C LEU A 134 6.94 12.19 -12.11
N GLY A 135 8.04 12.73 -12.63
CA GLY A 135 9.36 12.09 -12.63
C GLY A 135 9.62 11.19 -13.84
N HIS A 136 10.40 10.14 -13.60
CA HIS A 136 10.93 9.26 -14.64
C HIS A 136 10.14 7.94 -14.76
N TYR A 137 9.89 7.52 -15.99
CA TYR A 137 9.41 6.17 -16.28
C TYR A 137 10.58 5.22 -16.50
N ARG A 138 10.58 4.08 -15.80
CA ARG A 138 11.77 3.20 -15.72
C ARG A 138 11.58 1.81 -16.33
N GLN A 139 10.35 1.30 -16.45
CA GLN A 139 10.10 -0.14 -16.31
C GLN A 139 9.27 -0.84 -17.40
N SER A 140 8.81 -0.17 -18.47
CA SER A 140 8.13 -0.90 -19.57
C SER A 140 8.11 -0.23 -20.95
N ALA A 141 8.77 0.91 -21.14
CA ALA A 141 8.81 1.55 -22.44
C ALA A 141 9.91 0.87 -23.28
N LYS A 142 9.63 0.56 -24.55
CA LYS A 142 10.61 0.03 -25.52
C LYS A 142 11.58 1.13 -25.98
N VAL A 143 12.21 1.82 -25.04
CA VAL A 143 13.07 2.99 -25.25
C VAL A 143 14.47 2.70 -24.69
N ALA A 144 15.49 3.19 -25.37
CA ALA A 144 16.89 2.89 -25.04
C ALA A 144 17.37 3.48 -23.70
N ALA A 145 16.69 4.51 -23.19
CA ALA A 145 17.00 5.16 -21.92
C ALA A 145 15.70 5.53 -21.16
N PRO A 146 15.73 5.55 -19.81
CA PRO A 146 14.62 6.10 -19.02
C PRO A 146 14.42 7.59 -19.33
N CYS A 147 13.18 8.05 -19.33
CA CYS A 147 12.84 9.44 -19.65
C CYS A 147 11.77 9.98 -18.69
N LEU A 148 11.58 11.30 -18.68
CA LEU A 148 10.48 11.93 -17.96
C LEU A 148 9.13 11.42 -18.48
N THR A 149 8.13 11.33 -17.61
CA THR A 149 6.76 11.04 -18.05
C THR A 149 6.28 12.12 -19.01
N GLY A 150 5.41 11.77 -19.96
CA GLY A 150 4.85 12.75 -20.90
C GLY A 150 4.06 13.88 -20.23
N TRP A 151 3.57 13.69 -19.00
CA TRP A 151 2.99 14.77 -18.20
C TRP A 151 4.07 15.69 -17.65
N HIS A 152 5.09 15.15 -16.95
CA HIS A 152 6.19 15.96 -16.38
C HIS A 152 6.92 16.74 -17.47
N ASN A 153 7.20 16.12 -18.61
CA ASN A 153 7.89 16.79 -19.72
C ASN A 153 7.08 17.94 -20.34
N LYS A 154 5.74 17.87 -20.29
CA LYS A 154 4.86 18.94 -20.79
C LYS A 154 4.65 20.06 -19.76
N HIS A 155 4.85 19.76 -18.48
CA HIS A 155 4.58 20.62 -17.34
C HIS A 155 5.83 20.76 -16.48
N ILE A 156 6.99 20.98 -17.12
CA ILE A 156 8.28 20.91 -16.43
C ILE A 156 8.39 22.02 -15.38
N GLU A 157 8.06 23.27 -15.72
CA GLU A 157 8.06 24.41 -14.80
C GLU A 157 7.13 24.18 -13.60
N ASP A 158 5.86 23.80 -13.85
CA ASP A 158 4.89 23.42 -12.81
C ASP A 158 5.44 22.32 -11.88
N ALA A 159 6.10 21.31 -12.45
CA ALA A 159 6.63 20.16 -11.73
C ALA A 159 7.91 20.48 -10.94
N GLU A 160 8.78 21.35 -11.45
CA GLU A 160 9.96 21.86 -10.73
C GLU A 160 9.53 22.74 -9.56
N PHE A 161 8.61 23.68 -9.79
CA PHE A 161 8.03 24.53 -8.74
C PHE A 161 7.40 23.68 -7.63
N PHE A 162 6.52 22.75 -7.99
CA PHE A 162 5.91 21.83 -7.03
C PHE A 162 6.94 20.97 -6.26
N LEU A 163 8.07 20.62 -6.87
CA LEU A 163 9.13 19.86 -6.19
C LEU A 163 9.94 20.69 -5.19
N GLN A 164 9.90 22.02 -5.27
CA GLN A 164 10.57 22.95 -4.36
C GLN A 164 9.72 23.27 -3.11
N GLU A 165 8.41 22.98 -3.15
CA GLU A 165 7.48 23.17 -2.03
C GLU A 165 7.96 22.44 -0.75
N GLU A 166 8.06 23.16 0.38
CA GLU A 166 8.59 22.62 1.63
C GLU A 166 7.84 21.37 2.10
N LEU A 167 6.51 21.36 1.94
CA LEU A 167 5.65 20.22 2.26
C LEU A 167 6.03 18.99 1.42
N VAL A 168 6.31 19.15 0.13
CA VAL A 168 6.67 18.06 -0.79
C VAL A 168 8.05 17.52 -0.44
N ILE A 169 9.01 18.40 -0.15
CA ILE A 169 10.35 18.03 0.33
C ILE A 169 10.24 17.24 1.65
N ARG A 170 9.42 17.70 2.60
CA ARG A 170 9.20 17.03 3.90
C ARG A 170 8.51 15.68 3.75
N LEU A 171 7.51 15.56 2.89
CA LEU A 171 6.85 14.28 2.59
C LEU A 171 7.83 13.28 1.97
N ASN A 172 8.63 13.70 0.97
CA ASN A 172 9.64 12.86 0.33
C ASN A 172 10.71 12.35 1.33
N LYS A 173 11.15 13.22 2.25
CA LYS A 173 12.03 12.86 3.37
C LYS A 173 11.35 11.87 4.31
N PHE A 174 10.15 12.18 4.81
CA PHE A 174 9.39 11.32 5.72
C PHE A 174 9.18 9.90 5.16
N VAL A 175 8.67 9.79 3.94
CA VAL A 175 8.43 8.50 3.27
C VAL A 175 9.73 7.70 3.12
N SER A 176 10.83 8.38 2.75
CA SER A 176 12.15 7.72 2.62
C SER A 176 12.72 7.26 3.96
N SER A 177 12.54 8.04 5.03
CA SER A 177 12.94 7.65 6.38
C SER A 177 12.14 6.45 6.88
N VAL A 178 10.81 6.45 6.71
CA VAL A 178 9.96 5.30 7.08
C VAL A 178 10.35 4.06 6.26
N LEU A 179 10.62 4.20 4.96
CA LEU A 179 11.12 3.10 4.13
C LEU A 179 12.47 2.54 4.62
N CYS A 180 13.40 3.42 5.00
CA CYS A 180 14.71 3.04 5.53
C CYS A 180 14.58 2.28 6.86
N MET A 181 13.75 2.78 7.79
CA MET A 181 13.53 2.15 9.10
C MET A 181 12.79 0.81 9.00
N ALA A 182 11.68 0.75 8.25
CA ALA A 182 10.81 -0.43 8.19
C ALA A 182 11.30 -1.49 7.19
N PHE A 183 11.97 -1.09 6.10
CA PHE A 183 12.39 -1.99 5.02
C PHE A 183 13.83 -1.68 4.54
N PRO A 184 14.84 -1.74 5.41
CA PRO A 184 16.21 -1.32 5.08
C PRO A 184 16.81 -2.02 3.86
N GLY A 185 16.48 -3.30 3.63
CA GLY A 185 16.90 -4.04 2.43
C GLY A 185 16.27 -3.51 1.13
N VAL A 186 15.01 -3.03 1.18
CA VAL A 186 14.33 -2.39 0.05
C VAL A 186 14.91 -1.00 -0.18
N HIS A 187 15.15 -0.23 0.89
CA HIS A 187 15.80 1.08 0.80
C HIS A 187 17.21 0.99 0.19
N LYS A 188 18.05 0.04 0.64
CA LYS A 188 19.38 -0.21 0.07
C LYS A 188 19.29 -0.56 -1.43
N ARG A 189 18.36 -1.44 -1.82
CA ARG A 189 18.10 -1.76 -3.24
C ARG A 189 17.70 -0.52 -4.03
N PHE A 190 16.93 0.41 -3.46
CA PHE A 190 16.56 1.67 -4.11
C PHE A 190 17.77 2.61 -4.26
N GLN A 191 18.66 2.69 -3.27
CA GLN A 191 19.91 3.46 -3.35
C GLN A 191 20.86 2.92 -4.43
N GLU A 192 21.08 1.60 -4.48
CA GLU A 192 21.88 0.93 -5.52
C GLU A 192 21.28 1.17 -6.93
N CYS A 193 19.95 1.06 -7.03
CA CYS A 193 19.15 1.34 -8.22
C CYS A 193 19.25 2.81 -8.68
N ALA A 194 19.33 3.76 -7.75
CA ALA A 194 19.55 5.18 -8.00
C ALA A 194 20.98 5.46 -8.46
N ALA A 195 21.99 4.92 -7.77
CA ALA A 195 23.40 5.06 -8.14
C ALA A 195 23.68 4.52 -9.55
N TRP A 196 23.11 3.35 -9.89
CA TRP A 196 23.25 2.79 -11.24
C TRP A 196 22.64 3.68 -12.33
N HIS A 197 21.48 4.29 -12.09
CA HIS A 197 20.89 5.25 -13.03
C HIS A 197 21.65 6.56 -13.14
N GLN A 198 22.17 7.08 -12.03
CA GLN A 198 23.00 8.28 -12.07
C GLN A 198 24.29 8.02 -12.86
N LYS A 199 24.92 6.84 -12.72
CA LYS A 199 26.11 6.46 -13.49
C LYS A 199 25.81 6.19 -14.97
N ARG A 200 24.69 5.54 -15.30
CA ARG A 200 24.41 5.04 -16.67
C ARG A 200 23.68 6.04 -17.56
N PHE A 201 22.85 6.91 -16.97
CA PHE A 201 21.92 7.80 -17.66
C PHE A 201 21.88 9.22 -17.10
N HIS A 202 22.65 9.53 -16.05
CA HIS A 202 22.62 10.82 -15.33
C HIS A 202 21.26 11.16 -14.66
N ILE A 203 20.45 10.13 -14.37
CA ILE A 203 19.11 10.29 -13.79
C ILE A 203 19.14 10.03 -12.28
N LYS A 204 18.67 11.02 -11.50
CA LYS A 204 18.46 10.92 -10.05
C LYS A 204 17.03 10.48 -9.70
N ALA A 205 16.88 9.80 -8.57
CA ALA A 205 15.58 9.67 -7.91
C ALA A 205 15.13 11.05 -7.42
N ARG A 206 13.89 11.46 -7.77
CA ARG A 206 13.40 12.83 -7.55
C ARG A 206 12.50 12.97 -6.31
N PHE A 207 12.01 11.85 -5.78
CA PHE A 207 11.04 11.78 -4.68
C PHE A 207 11.66 11.01 -3.53
N GLY A 208 12.79 11.52 -3.02
CA GLY A 208 13.66 10.81 -2.08
C GLY A 208 14.15 9.48 -2.67
N SER A 209 13.62 8.37 -2.17
CA SER A 209 14.00 7.02 -2.65
C SER A 209 13.33 6.61 -3.98
N PHE A 210 12.37 7.38 -4.50
CA PHE A 210 11.54 7.01 -5.65
C PHE A 210 11.84 7.85 -6.92
N PHE A 211 11.70 7.22 -8.10
CA PHE A 211 11.92 7.87 -9.41
C PHE A 211 10.68 8.60 -9.96
N ASN A 212 9.49 8.22 -9.51
CA ASN A 212 8.23 8.83 -9.89
C ASN A 212 7.30 8.97 -8.67
N MET A 213 6.32 9.86 -8.79
CA MET A 213 5.26 10.04 -7.81
C MET A 213 3.92 10.19 -8.55
N CYS A 214 2.88 9.54 -8.05
CA CYS A 214 1.54 9.57 -8.64
C CYS A 214 0.58 10.38 -7.75
N ILE A 215 0.19 11.57 -8.19
CA ILE A 215 -0.86 12.36 -7.57
C ILE A 215 -2.18 11.95 -8.22
N ASN A 216 -3.10 11.38 -7.42
CA ASN A 216 -4.43 10.99 -7.88
C ASN A 216 -5.45 12.02 -7.37
N GLY A 217 -5.86 12.96 -8.22
CA GLY A 217 -6.80 14.04 -7.88
C GLY A 217 -8.26 13.71 -8.19
N ILE A 218 -9.20 14.25 -7.42
CA ILE A 218 -10.62 14.25 -7.79
C ILE A 218 -10.97 15.43 -8.70
N PHE A 219 -12.06 15.26 -9.44
CA PHE A 219 -12.77 16.33 -10.13
C PHE A 219 -14.11 16.62 -9.41
N PRO A 220 -14.85 17.71 -9.68
CA PRO A 220 -16.19 17.96 -9.13
C PRO A 220 -17.13 16.85 -9.53
N GLY A 221 -18.18 16.61 -8.75
CA GLY A 221 -19.15 15.56 -9.05
C GLY A 221 -18.58 14.15 -8.91
N HIS A 222 -17.29 13.95 -9.15
CA HIS A 222 -16.52 12.79 -8.71
C HIS A 222 -16.29 12.92 -7.21
N LYS A 223 -17.14 12.23 -6.43
CA LYS A 223 -17.12 12.30 -4.96
C LYS A 223 -15.83 11.74 -4.32
N ARG A 224 -14.95 11.10 -5.10
CA ARG A 224 -13.85 10.22 -4.65
C ARG A 224 -12.92 9.82 -5.81
N VAL A 225 -11.63 9.59 -5.51
CA VAL A 225 -10.67 8.91 -6.40
C VAL A 225 -11.02 7.43 -6.44
N HIS A 226 -11.22 6.84 -7.61
CA HIS A 226 -11.47 5.39 -7.72
C HIS A 226 -10.55 4.73 -8.72
N CYS A 227 -9.72 3.81 -8.22
CA CYS A 227 -8.97 2.84 -9.00
C CYS A 227 -9.84 1.59 -9.21
N LEU A 228 -9.89 1.09 -10.45
CA LEU A 228 -10.44 -0.25 -10.71
C LEU A 228 -9.47 -1.32 -10.19
N PRO A 229 -9.95 -2.57 -9.97
CA PRO A 229 -9.09 -3.71 -9.66
C PRO A 229 -7.94 -3.90 -10.67
N HIS A 230 -6.71 -3.79 -10.17
CA HIS A 230 -5.44 -3.85 -10.91
C HIS A 230 -4.27 -4.27 -10.00
N SER A 231 -3.10 -4.59 -10.57
CA SER A 231 -1.82 -4.58 -9.87
C SER A 231 -0.90 -3.56 -10.54
N ASP A 232 0.08 -3.00 -9.82
CA ASP A 232 1.13 -2.17 -10.41
C ASP A 232 2.24 -3.08 -10.94
N SER A 233 1.94 -3.96 -11.90
CA SER A 233 2.90 -4.91 -12.50
C SER A 233 4.18 -4.24 -13.02
N LYS A 234 4.12 -2.94 -13.30
CA LYS A 234 5.24 -2.09 -13.73
C LYS A 234 6.10 -1.52 -12.59
N ASN A 235 5.88 -1.93 -11.34
CA ASN A 235 6.75 -1.66 -10.19
C ASN A 235 7.51 -2.96 -9.77
N PRO A 236 8.30 -3.61 -10.66
CA PRO A 236 8.88 -4.92 -10.41
C PRO A 236 9.78 -4.97 -9.18
N ILE A 237 9.43 -5.83 -8.23
CA ILE A 237 10.22 -6.20 -7.04
C ILE A 237 10.60 -4.96 -6.20
N SER A 238 9.56 -4.26 -5.76
CA SER A 238 9.61 -2.93 -5.15
C SER A 238 8.32 -2.67 -4.35
N VAL A 239 8.29 -1.62 -3.55
CA VAL A 239 7.10 -1.15 -2.81
C VAL A 239 6.52 0.12 -3.44
N CYS A 240 5.24 0.37 -3.20
CA CYS A 240 4.63 1.69 -3.34
C CYS A 240 4.41 2.29 -1.95
N ALA A 241 4.64 3.59 -1.85
CA ALA A 241 4.23 4.42 -0.73
C ALA A 241 2.94 5.15 -1.12
N LEU A 242 1.86 4.87 -0.41
CA LEU A 242 0.54 5.46 -0.63
C LEU A 242 0.17 6.32 0.59
N MET A 243 -0.21 7.57 0.33
CA MET A 243 -0.76 8.48 1.33
C MET A 243 -1.96 9.21 0.73
N VAL A 244 -3.05 9.29 1.48
CA VAL A 244 -4.17 10.18 1.16
C VAL A 244 -3.87 11.54 1.78
N TYR A 245 -4.02 12.63 1.03
CA TYR A 245 -3.90 13.98 1.56
C TYR A 245 -5.18 14.76 1.32
N LEU A 246 -5.42 15.79 2.13
CA LEU A 246 -6.56 16.70 1.96
C LEU A 246 -6.08 18.12 1.70
N LYS A 247 -6.79 18.82 0.82
CA LYS A 247 -6.68 20.28 0.71
C LYS A 247 -7.12 20.90 2.05
N PRO A 248 -6.43 21.91 2.61
CA PRO A 248 -6.88 22.63 3.80
C PRO A 248 -8.34 23.09 3.70
N GLY A 249 -9.09 22.98 4.80
CA GLY A 249 -10.53 23.26 4.85
C GLY A 249 -11.42 22.22 4.15
N SER A 250 -10.88 21.41 3.24
CA SER A 250 -11.52 20.17 2.80
C SER A 250 -11.36 19.13 3.90
N LYS A 251 -12.45 18.46 4.24
CA LYS A 251 -12.47 17.29 5.11
C LYS A 251 -12.77 16.05 4.26
N PHE A 252 -12.83 14.84 4.81
CA PHE A 252 -13.12 13.61 4.05
C PHE A 252 -13.56 12.45 4.95
N ASN A 253 -14.58 11.69 4.55
CA ASN A 253 -15.09 10.56 5.33
C ASN A 253 -14.32 9.28 4.94
N HIS A 254 -13.10 9.17 5.43
CA HIS A 254 -12.24 8.01 5.16
C HIS A 254 -12.83 6.71 5.72
N THR A 255 -13.50 6.74 6.88
CA THR A 255 -14.13 5.58 7.51
C THR A 255 -15.18 4.90 6.63
N GLN A 256 -15.75 5.62 5.65
CA GLN A 256 -16.59 5.01 4.62
C GLN A 256 -15.95 4.92 3.24
N ARG A 257 -14.97 5.78 2.89
CA ARG A 257 -14.58 6.04 1.49
C ARG A 257 -13.10 5.87 1.15
N SER A 258 -12.28 5.44 2.09
CA SER A 258 -10.84 5.29 1.86
C SER A 258 -10.34 3.92 2.26
N TRP A 259 -10.94 2.88 1.72
CA TRP A 259 -10.56 1.51 2.04
C TRP A 259 -9.83 0.87 0.87
N LEU A 260 -8.56 0.49 1.07
CA LEU A 260 -7.76 -0.26 0.12
C LEU A 260 -7.94 -1.76 0.37
N VAL A 261 -8.47 -2.46 -0.63
CA VAL A 261 -8.51 -3.91 -0.66
C VAL A 261 -7.15 -4.42 -1.15
N ILE A 262 -6.53 -5.31 -0.38
CA ILE A 262 -5.39 -6.13 -0.83
C ILE A 262 -5.94 -7.55 -1.04
N TRP A 263 -6.25 -7.90 -2.29
CA TRP A 263 -7.12 -9.02 -2.62
C TRP A 263 -6.55 -10.36 -2.15
N GLU A 264 -5.29 -10.65 -2.47
CA GLU A 264 -4.61 -11.90 -2.13
C GLU A 264 -4.35 -12.04 -0.63
N ALA A 265 -4.21 -10.93 0.11
CA ALA A 265 -4.03 -10.98 1.55
C ALA A 265 -5.36 -11.18 2.30
N GLY A 266 -6.51 -10.96 1.65
CA GLY A 266 -7.82 -11.06 2.31
C GLY A 266 -8.10 -9.92 3.30
N VAL A 267 -7.42 -8.78 3.16
CA VAL A 267 -7.55 -7.62 4.07
C VAL A 267 -8.12 -6.41 3.34
N ILE A 268 -8.89 -5.61 4.08
CA ILE A 268 -9.39 -4.32 3.63
C ILE A 268 -8.96 -3.26 4.66
N ILE A 269 -8.10 -2.35 4.22
CA ILE A 269 -7.32 -1.43 5.08
C ILE A 269 -7.88 -0.04 4.93
N GLU A 270 -8.30 0.59 6.03
CA GLU A 270 -8.64 2.01 6.00
C GLU A 270 -7.37 2.87 5.83
N LEU A 271 -7.43 3.85 4.93
CA LEU A 271 -6.37 4.79 4.57
C LEU A 271 -6.81 6.23 4.83
N PRO A 272 -6.68 6.71 6.06
CA PRO A 272 -7.01 8.07 6.43
C PRO A 272 -6.11 9.11 5.75
N PRO A 273 -6.53 10.38 5.74
CA PRO A 273 -5.64 11.51 5.51
C PRO A 273 -4.35 11.40 6.33
N TRP A 274 -3.22 11.65 5.68
CA TRP A 274 -1.87 11.71 6.25
C TRP A 274 -1.32 10.38 6.80
N VAL A 275 -2.05 9.27 6.66
CA VAL A 275 -1.53 7.92 6.94
C VAL A 275 -0.73 7.41 5.74
N LEU A 276 0.46 6.91 6.02
CA LEU A 276 1.36 6.30 5.05
C LEU A 276 1.22 4.77 5.08
N LEU A 277 0.76 4.17 3.97
CA LEU A 277 0.86 2.73 3.74
C LEU A 277 2.02 2.45 2.78
N ILE A 278 2.95 1.57 3.19
CA ILE A 278 3.99 1.03 2.31
C ILE A 278 3.69 -0.45 2.07
N TYR A 279 3.54 -0.86 0.80
CA TYR A 279 3.21 -2.23 0.42
C TYR A 279 3.73 -2.59 -0.99
N PRO A 280 4.00 -3.86 -1.31
CA PRO A 280 4.46 -4.28 -2.62
C PRO A 280 3.31 -4.34 -3.63
N SER A 281 2.93 -3.19 -4.20
CA SER A 281 1.74 -3.06 -5.08
C SER A 281 1.84 -3.79 -6.42
N SER A 282 3.03 -4.28 -6.80
CA SER A 282 3.23 -5.20 -7.92
C SER A 282 2.91 -6.65 -7.56
N LEU A 283 2.96 -7.04 -6.28
CA LEU A 283 2.69 -8.41 -5.83
C LEU A 283 1.22 -8.69 -5.55
N PHE A 284 0.42 -7.63 -5.33
CA PHE A 284 -0.99 -7.75 -4.96
C PHE A 284 -1.93 -7.03 -5.93
N PHE A 285 -3.02 -7.71 -6.27
CA PHE A 285 -4.17 -7.13 -6.92
C PHE A 285 -4.95 -6.29 -5.89
N HIS A 286 -5.07 -5.00 -6.16
CA HIS A 286 -5.56 -4.02 -5.21
C HIS A 286 -6.45 -2.97 -5.88
N PHE A 287 -7.31 -2.37 -5.07
CA PHE A 287 -8.24 -1.32 -5.47
C PHE A 287 -8.87 -0.68 -4.24
N ASN A 288 -9.42 0.53 -4.41
CA ASN A 288 -10.14 1.20 -3.34
C ASN A 288 -11.67 1.10 -3.50
N VAL A 289 -12.37 1.08 -2.36
CA VAL A 289 -13.83 0.92 -2.25
C VAL A 289 -14.43 1.89 -1.23
N ASP A 290 -15.75 2.09 -1.32
CA ASP A 290 -16.52 2.53 -0.16
C ASP A 290 -17.05 1.28 0.57
N ILE A 291 -16.99 1.26 1.90
CA ILE A 291 -17.53 0.15 2.72
C ILE A 291 -18.97 0.37 3.20
N SER A 292 -19.64 1.44 2.74
CA SER A 292 -21.02 1.73 3.10
C SER A 292 -21.95 0.57 2.73
N GLY A 293 -22.48 -0.13 3.74
CA GLY A 293 -23.28 -1.35 3.55
C GLY A 293 -22.48 -2.61 3.18
N VAL A 294 -21.16 -2.67 3.44
CA VAL A 294 -20.37 -3.93 3.45
C VAL A 294 -20.42 -4.59 4.82
N PHE A 295 -20.31 -3.78 5.87
CA PHE A 295 -20.44 -4.21 7.26
C PHE A 295 -21.74 -3.59 7.81
N LEU A 296 -22.74 -4.43 8.08
CA LEU A 296 -24.06 -3.99 8.56
C LEU A 296 -24.18 -3.93 10.10
N PHE A 297 -23.14 -4.30 10.85
CA PHE A 297 -23.19 -4.40 12.31
C PHE A 297 -21.91 -3.91 13.01
N SER A 298 -22.07 -3.56 14.29
CA SER A 298 -21.06 -3.04 15.23
C SER A 298 -20.70 -1.55 15.11
N SER A 299 -21.72 -0.68 15.07
CA SER A 299 -21.62 0.60 15.79
C SER A 299 -21.88 0.33 17.29
N SER A 300 -20.80 0.15 18.06
CA SER A 300 -20.87 0.07 19.52
C SER A 300 -20.05 1.24 20.08
N PHE A 301 -20.75 2.25 20.60
CA PHE A 301 -20.12 3.31 21.37
C PHE A 301 -19.69 2.78 22.73
N PHE A 302 -18.50 3.13 23.18
CA PHE A 302 -18.17 3.19 24.60
C PHE A 302 -17.33 4.44 24.86
N PHE A 303 -17.78 5.25 25.81
CA PHE A 303 -17.04 6.37 26.39
C PHE A 303 -16.64 5.97 27.81
N SER A 304 -15.35 6.07 28.11
CA SER A 304 -14.73 6.22 29.43
C SER A 304 -13.28 6.65 29.20
#